data_AF-A0A5M9JP44-F1
#
_entry.id   AF-A0A5M9JP44-F1
#
_cell.length_a   1.000
_cell.length_b   1.000
_cell.length_c   1.000
_cell.angle_alpha   90.00
_cell.angle_beta   90.00
_cell.angle_gamma   90.00
#
_symmetry.space_group_name_H-M   'P 1'
#
loop_
_entity.id
_entity.type
_entity.pdbx_description
1 polymer ?
#
loop_
_entity_poly.entity_id
_entity_poly.type
_entity_poly.pdbx_seq_one_letter_code
_entity_poly.pdbx_strand_id
1 'polypeptide(L)'
;MQRYLTQGVEATRTLDEFVAYSDVKSPEKGDSIPAQVEILYRDINSMIDTLGVNAKALKSFIKGHTEQYKDDRGRKDLEDDETWCLDEIDALSYIVEKELGRELEMGKIQDVDNKIETCENLEKETFKLRQRFEDVKRTVQSHTNPDQLAIARGQPLNAEQATQQHDLRRDYLKFQKLLSEAEEGLTVLRARIVSQNSGGNAKTAAPTMRKLRFSTTSRESSPALKTPQKNTNRLSMRVNTPGTSSTSRMFYTPESQFKNSTSRRLGGSAFMMSGSGSIYGSPSPRKKISGYSPEEKSELSEAARRKRDARDKLRIAVKSAGVKVRPVQDDGW
;
A
#
# COMPACT_ATOMS: atom_id res chain seq x y z
N MET A 1 -55.77 59.20 -21.33
CA MET A 1 -54.39 59.27 -21.83
C MET A 1 -53.65 60.37 -21.09
N GLN A 2 -53.81 61.67 -21.39
CA GLN A 2 -53.23 62.82 -20.63
C GLN A 2 -52.99 62.64 -19.10
N ARG A 3 -53.97 62.20 -18.28
CA ARG A 3 -53.75 61.96 -16.83
C ARG A 3 -52.57 61.03 -16.50
N TYR A 4 -52.37 59.98 -17.30
CA TYR A 4 -51.25 59.03 -17.17
C TYR A 4 -49.94 59.67 -17.62
N LEU A 5 -49.97 60.56 -18.63
CA LEU A 5 -48.80 61.32 -19.07
C LEU A 5 -48.35 62.37 -18.04
N THR A 6 -49.30 62.95 -17.29
CA THR A 6 -49.01 63.90 -16.19
C THR A 6 -48.60 63.23 -14.88
N GLN A 7 -48.86 61.93 -14.71
CA GLN A 7 -48.41 61.17 -13.53
C GLN A 7 -46.89 60.97 -13.59
N GLY A 8 -46.26 60.90 -12.42
CA GLY A 8 -44.83 60.58 -12.29
C GLY A 8 -44.43 59.28 -12.99
N VAL A 9 -43.13 59.13 -13.24
CA VAL A 9 -42.55 57.93 -13.86
C VAL A 9 -42.16 56.95 -12.76
N GLU A 10 -42.95 55.89 -12.65
CA GLU A 10 -42.63 54.70 -11.85
C GLU A 10 -41.48 53.92 -12.51
N ALA A 11 -40.75 53.12 -11.73
CA ALA A 11 -39.55 52.43 -12.18
C ALA A 11 -39.87 50.95 -12.42
N THR A 12 -39.71 50.49 -13.67
CA THR A 12 -40.20 49.18 -14.14
C THR A 12 -39.08 48.46 -14.89
N ARG A 13 -38.92 47.15 -14.67
CA ARG A 13 -37.85 46.33 -15.28
C ARG A 13 -38.29 45.64 -16.58
N THR A 14 -39.60 45.55 -16.80
CA THR A 14 -40.21 45.14 -18.07
C THR A 14 -40.54 46.38 -18.91
N LEU A 15 -40.26 46.34 -20.20
CA LEU A 15 -40.70 47.37 -21.14
C LEU A 15 -42.15 47.10 -21.56
N ASP A 16 -43.04 48.10 -21.40
CA ASP A 16 -44.43 48.00 -21.89
C ASP A 16 -44.47 47.87 -23.43
N GLU A 17 -45.52 47.24 -23.96
CA GLU A 17 -45.70 47.07 -25.41
C GLU A 17 -45.74 48.41 -26.15
N PHE A 18 -45.02 48.51 -27.27
CA PHE A 18 -44.96 49.73 -28.07
C PHE A 18 -46.31 50.05 -28.72
N VAL A 19 -46.94 51.14 -28.29
CA VAL A 19 -48.22 51.60 -28.81
C VAL A 19 -48.01 52.32 -30.14
N ALA A 20 -48.10 51.57 -31.24
CA ALA A 20 -48.13 52.15 -32.58
C ALA A 20 -49.36 53.06 -32.75
N TYR A 21 -49.20 54.20 -33.41
CA TYR A 21 -50.35 55.02 -33.81
C TYR A 21 -51.23 54.24 -34.80
N SER A 22 -52.54 54.30 -34.59
CA SER A 22 -53.52 53.65 -35.45
C SER A 22 -54.76 54.52 -35.61
N ASP A 23 -55.18 54.72 -36.86
CA ASP A 23 -56.23 55.66 -37.29
C ASP A 23 -57.67 55.16 -36.98
N VAL A 24 -57.83 54.40 -35.89
CA VAL A 24 -59.09 53.73 -35.48
C VAL A 24 -60.12 54.74 -34.95
N LYS A 25 -59.83 56.05 -35.04
CA LYS A 25 -60.65 57.14 -34.49
C LYS A 25 -60.81 58.35 -35.41
N SER A 26 -60.33 58.32 -36.66
CA SER A 26 -60.77 59.32 -37.64
C SER A 26 -62.28 59.18 -37.86
N PRO A 27 -63.08 60.25 -37.63
CA PRO A 27 -64.45 60.26 -38.13
C PRO A 27 -64.42 60.33 -39.66
N GLU A 28 -65.51 59.90 -40.30
CA GLU A 28 -65.63 60.01 -41.76
C GLU A 28 -65.45 61.46 -42.24
N LYS A 29 -64.92 61.62 -43.46
CA LYS A 29 -64.40 62.88 -43.99
C LYS A 29 -65.34 64.06 -43.72
N GLY A 30 -64.87 65.04 -42.94
CA GLY A 30 -65.62 66.27 -42.72
C GLY A 30 -65.83 67.05 -44.02
N ASP A 31 -67.08 67.25 -44.43
CA ASP A 31 -67.45 67.99 -45.66
C ASP A 31 -67.12 69.50 -45.62
N SER A 32 -66.59 70.01 -44.50
CA SER A 32 -66.25 71.42 -44.34
C SER A 32 -64.81 71.60 -43.84
N ILE A 33 -64.18 72.70 -44.25
CA ILE A 33 -62.81 73.05 -43.85
C ILE A 33 -62.64 73.09 -42.31
N PRO A 34 -63.56 73.67 -41.51
CA PRO A 34 -63.44 73.61 -40.05
C PRO A 34 -63.44 72.18 -39.49
N ALA A 35 -64.26 71.28 -40.04
CA ALA A 35 -64.26 69.87 -39.62
C ALA A 35 -62.95 69.16 -40.00
N GLN A 36 -62.38 69.45 -41.18
CA GLN A 36 -61.08 68.90 -41.59
C GLN A 36 -59.93 69.40 -40.70
N VAL A 37 -59.97 70.66 -40.27
CA VAL A 37 -59.01 71.23 -39.30
C VAL A 37 -59.19 70.60 -37.92
N GLU A 38 -60.42 70.34 -37.47
CA GLU A 38 -60.67 69.65 -36.19
C GLU A 38 -60.18 68.19 -36.22
N ILE A 39 -60.41 67.48 -37.33
CA ILE A 39 -59.88 66.12 -37.54
C ILE A 39 -58.35 66.12 -37.45
N LEU A 40 -57.68 67.01 -38.19
CA LEU A 40 -56.22 67.15 -38.15
C LEU A 40 -55.70 67.49 -36.74
N TYR A 41 -56.40 68.35 -35.99
CA TYR A 41 -56.03 68.67 -34.61
C TYR A 41 -56.20 67.46 -33.68
N ARG A 42 -57.24 66.64 -33.86
CA ARG A 42 -57.46 65.41 -33.08
C ARG A 42 -56.43 64.33 -33.42
N ASP A 43 -56.12 64.15 -34.70
CA ASP A 43 -55.08 63.26 -35.22
C ASP A 43 -53.69 63.61 -34.63
N ILE A 44 -53.24 64.85 -34.80
CA ILE A 44 -51.96 65.34 -34.26
C ILE A 44 -51.87 65.16 -32.73
N ASN A 45 -52.93 65.51 -31.99
CA ASN A 45 -52.92 65.31 -30.53
C ASN A 45 -52.92 63.82 -30.16
N SER A 46 -53.57 62.94 -30.94
CA SER A 46 -53.53 61.50 -30.70
C SER A 46 -52.15 60.91 -30.99
N MET A 47 -51.45 61.37 -32.04
CA MET A 47 -50.06 61.00 -32.31
C MET A 47 -49.13 61.46 -31.18
N ILE A 48 -49.27 62.71 -30.71
CA ILE A 48 -48.50 63.24 -29.57
C ILE A 48 -48.77 62.45 -28.29
N ASP A 49 -50.02 62.12 -27.98
CA ASP A 49 -50.38 61.32 -26.81
C ASP A 49 -49.81 59.88 -26.91
N THR A 50 -49.82 59.23 -28.08
CA THR A 50 -49.16 57.90 -28.26
C THR A 50 -47.64 57.96 -28.14
N LEU A 51 -46.99 58.97 -28.73
CA LEU A 51 -45.56 59.20 -28.55
C LEU A 51 -45.22 59.45 -27.08
N GLY A 52 -46.07 60.19 -26.36
CA GLY A 52 -45.95 60.43 -24.92
C GLY A 52 -46.03 59.14 -24.10
N VAL A 53 -46.91 58.20 -24.47
CA VAL A 53 -47.01 56.88 -23.80
C VAL A 53 -45.72 56.09 -24.04
N ASN A 54 -45.26 55.96 -25.29
CA ASN A 54 -44.05 55.20 -25.61
C ASN A 54 -42.78 55.82 -24.98
N ALA A 55 -42.67 57.15 -24.98
CA ALA A 55 -41.58 57.86 -24.32
C ALA A 55 -41.62 57.71 -22.78
N LYS A 56 -42.82 57.62 -22.19
CA LYS A 56 -42.97 57.32 -20.76
C LYS A 56 -42.57 55.88 -20.44
N ALA A 57 -43.00 54.90 -21.24
CA ALA A 57 -42.65 53.49 -21.09
C ALA A 57 -41.13 53.25 -21.16
N LEU A 58 -40.45 53.85 -22.14
CA LEU A 58 -38.99 53.83 -22.25
C LEU A 58 -38.32 54.50 -21.04
N LYS A 59 -38.89 55.59 -20.52
CA LYS A 59 -38.34 56.29 -19.35
C LYS A 59 -38.55 55.50 -18.05
N SER A 60 -39.64 54.76 -17.88
CA SER A 60 -39.83 53.84 -16.75
C SER A 60 -38.89 52.64 -16.82
N PHE A 61 -38.64 52.12 -18.03
CA PHE A 61 -37.70 51.02 -18.27
C PHE A 61 -36.25 51.40 -17.94
N ILE A 62 -35.76 52.51 -18.49
CA ILE A 62 -34.42 53.03 -18.17
C ILE A 62 -34.30 53.27 -16.66
N LYS A 63 -35.28 53.96 -16.06
CA LYS A 63 -35.29 54.24 -14.62
C LYS A 63 -35.29 52.97 -13.76
N GLY A 64 -35.99 51.91 -14.18
CA GLY A 64 -35.94 50.60 -13.53
C GLY A 64 -34.51 50.08 -13.44
N HIS A 65 -33.80 50.04 -14.57
CA HIS A 65 -32.43 49.50 -14.59
C HIS A 65 -31.36 50.40 -13.97
N THR A 66 -31.55 51.73 -13.95
CA THR A 66 -30.59 52.68 -13.35
C THR A 66 -30.84 52.96 -11.85
N GLU A 67 -32.02 52.67 -11.30
CA GLU A 67 -32.34 52.92 -9.88
C GLU A 67 -32.56 51.64 -9.05
N GLN A 68 -32.79 50.48 -9.68
CA GLN A 68 -33.05 49.20 -8.98
C GLN A 68 -31.88 48.22 -9.11
N TYR A 69 -30.65 48.73 -9.24
CA TYR A 69 -29.42 47.94 -9.15
C TYR A 69 -28.99 47.71 -7.70
N LYS A 70 -28.05 46.80 -7.50
CA LYS A 70 -27.46 46.38 -6.22
C LYS A 70 -25.94 46.46 -6.35
N ASP A 71 -25.26 47.30 -5.56
CA ASP A 71 -23.79 47.40 -5.59
C ASP A 71 -23.10 46.05 -5.27
N ASP A 72 -23.55 45.38 -4.21
CA ASP A 72 -22.97 44.11 -3.73
C ASP A 72 -23.47 42.90 -4.56
N ARG A 73 -23.16 42.86 -5.85
CA ARG A 73 -23.30 41.65 -6.69
C ARG A 73 -22.14 40.70 -6.49
N GLY A 74 -22.44 39.41 -6.35
CA GLY A 74 -21.45 38.34 -6.36
C GLY A 74 -21.99 37.04 -6.94
N ARG A 75 -21.14 36.03 -7.08
CA ARG A 75 -21.45 34.73 -7.70
C ARG A 75 -22.76 34.06 -7.26
N LYS A 76 -23.23 34.27 -6.02
CA LYS A 76 -24.50 33.70 -5.51
C LYS A 76 -25.73 34.35 -6.14
N ASP A 77 -25.64 35.60 -6.56
CA ASP A 77 -26.73 36.30 -7.24
C ASP A 77 -26.93 35.79 -8.68
N LEU A 78 -26.03 34.94 -9.21
CA LEU A 78 -26.20 34.28 -10.52
C LEU A 78 -27.28 33.19 -10.51
N GLU A 79 -27.83 32.83 -9.35
CA GLU A 79 -28.88 31.81 -9.21
C GLU A 79 -30.30 32.37 -9.47
N ASP A 80 -30.45 33.69 -9.56
CA ASP A 80 -31.70 34.43 -9.79
C ASP A 80 -31.48 35.44 -10.92
N ASP A 81 -32.00 35.15 -12.11
CA ASP A 81 -31.81 35.94 -13.33
C ASP A 81 -32.77 37.14 -13.43
N GLU A 82 -34.03 36.99 -12.98
CA GLU A 82 -35.03 38.07 -12.95
C GLU A 82 -34.54 39.31 -12.18
N THR A 83 -33.71 39.11 -11.15
CA THR A 83 -33.18 40.18 -10.30
C THR A 83 -32.02 40.99 -10.91
N TRP A 84 -31.47 40.68 -12.10
CA TRP A 84 -30.38 41.48 -12.73
C TRP A 84 -30.82 42.71 -13.56
N CYS A 85 -30.11 43.82 -13.40
CA CYS A 85 -30.32 45.09 -14.11
C CYS A 85 -29.25 45.36 -15.18
N LEU A 86 -29.59 46.16 -16.20
CA LEU A 86 -28.69 46.47 -17.31
C LEU A 86 -27.41 47.24 -16.88
N ASP A 87 -27.50 48.13 -15.89
CA ASP A 87 -26.33 48.84 -15.34
C ASP A 87 -25.36 47.88 -14.60
N GLU A 88 -25.80 46.68 -14.22
CA GLU A 88 -24.97 45.66 -13.54
C GLU A 88 -24.17 44.80 -14.52
N ILE A 89 -24.24 45.05 -15.83
CA ILE A 89 -23.60 44.23 -16.86
C ILE A 89 -22.07 44.17 -16.73
N ASP A 90 -21.44 45.26 -16.27
CA ASP A 90 -19.99 45.30 -16.02
C ASP A 90 -19.60 44.44 -14.80
N ALA A 91 -20.45 44.40 -13.76
CA ALA A 91 -20.27 43.52 -12.61
C ALA A 91 -20.48 42.05 -12.98
N LEU A 92 -21.49 41.75 -13.80
CA LEU A 92 -21.73 40.41 -14.36
C LEU A 92 -20.54 39.95 -15.22
N SER A 93 -20.03 40.82 -16.09
CA SER A 93 -18.83 40.57 -16.91
C SER A 93 -17.60 40.28 -16.04
N TYR A 94 -17.36 41.09 -15.00
CA TYR A 94 -16.28 40.86 -14.04
C TYR A 94 -16.41 39.50 -13.34
N ILE A 95 -17.59 39.15 -12.83
CA ILE A 95 -17.84 37.86 -12.16
C ILE A 95 -17.59 36.69 -13.12
N VAL A 96 -18.12 36.74 -14.34
CA VAL A 96 -17.97 35.67 -15.34
C VAL A 96 -16.52 35.53 -15.81
N GLU A 97 -15.87 36.63 -16.25
CA GLU A 97 -14.53 36.57 -16.81
C GLU A 97 -13.42 36.40 -15.77
N LYS A 98 -13.52 37.09 -14.62
CA LYS A 98 -12.41 37.25 -13.67
C LYS A 98 -12.53 36.36 -12.45
N GLU A 99 -13.74 36.10 -11.96
CA GLU A 99 -13.95 35.14 -10.86
C GLU A 99 -14.12 33.72 -11.40
N LEU A 100 -15.20 33.46 -12.16
CA LEU A 100 -15.49 32.11 -12.68
C LEU A 100 -14.43 31.64 -13.68
N GLY A 101 -13.99 32.50 -14.61
CA GLY A 101 -12.92 32.16 -15.56
C GLY A 101 -11.62 31.75 -14.87
N ARG A 102 -11.20 32.49 -13.83
CA ARG A 102 -10.02 32.16 -13.03
C ARG A 102 -10.23 30.92 -12.17
N GLU A 103 -11.39 30.74 -11.56
CA GLU A 103 -11.71 29.51 -10.80
C GLU A 103 -11.67 28.28 -11.69
N LEU A 104 -12.21 28.35 -12.91
CA LEU A 104 -12.13 27.28 -13.89
C LEU A 104 -10.68 26.99 -14.30
N GLU A 105 -9.83 28.00 -14.44
CA GLU A 105 -8.40 27.80 -14.75
C GLU A 105 -7.58 27.27 -13.56
N MET A 106 -7.93 27.64 -12.32
CA MET A 106 -7.32 27.08 -11.09
C MET A 106 -7.80 25.65 -10.81
N GLY A 107 -9.07 25.34 -11.11
CA GLY A 107 -9.68 24.02 -10.95
C GLY A 107 -9.40 23.06 -12.12
N LYS A 108 -8.94 23.58 -13.26
CA LYS A 108 -8.51 22.80 -14.43
C LYS A 108 -7.41 21.82 -14.01
N ILE A 109 -7.64 20.54 -14.27
CA ILE A 109 -6.62 19.50 -14.07
C ILE A 109 -5.52 19.71 -15.11
N GLN A 110 -4.51 20.49 -14.74
CA GLN A 110 -3.26 20.61 -15.50
C GLN A 110 -2.50 19.28 -15.45
N ASP A 111 -1.71 19.01 -16.48
CA ASP A 111 -0.75 17.88 -16.50
C ASP A 111 -1.40 16.51 -16.22
N VAL A 112 -2.41 16.16 -17.03
CA VAL A 112 -3.21 14.93 -16.89
C VAL A 112 -2.35 13.68 -17.09
N ASP A 113 -1.44 13.68 -18.07
CA ASP A 113 -0.64 12.50 -18.42
C ASP A 113 0.36 12.12 -17.31
N ASN A 114 1.10 13.09 -16.76
CA ASN A 114 1.97 12.81 -15.61
C ASN A 114 1.16 12.41 -14.37
N LYS A 115 -0.06 12.95 -14.18
CA LYS A 115 -0.95 12.51 -13.09
C LYS A 115 -1.36 11.05 -13.27
N ILE A 116 -1.73 10.62 -14.48
CA ILE A 116 -2.00 9.21 -14.81
C ILE A 116 -0.76 8.36 -14.54
N GLU A 117 0.44 8.79 -14.95
CA GLU A 117 1.67 8.05 -14.68
C GLU A 117 1.95 7.92 -13.17
N THR A 118 1.73 8.98 -12.38
CA THR A 118 1.84 8.89 -10.91
C THR A 118 0.81 7.96 -10.30
N CYS A 119 -0.42 7.92 -10.81
CA CYS A 119 -1.44 6.97 -10.36
C CYS A 119 -1.05 5.52 -10.68
N GLU A 120 -0.60 5.22 -11.90
CA GLU A 120 -0.10 3.88 -12.25
C GLU A 120 1.11 3.49 -11.40
N ASN A 121 2.05 4.42 -11.17
CA ASN A 121 3.24 4.15 -10.38
C ASN A 121 2.90 3.91 -8.90
N LEU A 122 1.93 4.65 -8.34
CA LEU A 122 1.35 4.37 -7.02
C LEU A 122 0.64 3.01 -6.99
N GLU A 123 -0.12 2.62 -8.01
CA GLU A 123 -0.73 1.28 -8.08
C GLU A 123 0.35 0.19 -8.04
N LYS A 124 1.37 0.30 -8.91
CA LYS A 124 2.53 -0.60 -8.97
C LYS A 124 3.27 -0.66 -7.62
N GLU A 125 3.37 0.46 -6.90
CA GLU A 125 3.93 0.53 -5.53
C GLU A 125 3.04 -0.19 -4.51
N THR A 126 1.72 0.03 -4.51
CA THR A 126 0.80 -0.64 -3.57
C THR A 126 0.77 -2.16 -3.77
N PHE A 127 0.86 -2.65 -5.00
CA PHE A 127 0.97 -4.08 -5.29
C PHE A 127 2.26 -4.67 -4.68
N LYS A 128 3.42 -4.04 -4.93
CA LYS A 128 4.71 -4.44 -4.33
C LYS A 128 4.65 -4.42 -2.81
N LEU A 129 3.98 -3.44 -2.21
CA LEU A 129 3.83 -3.31 -0.75
C LEU A 129 2.92 -4.40 -0.16
N ARG A 130 1.81 -4.74 -0.82
CA ARG A 130 0.93 -5.87 -0.46
C ARG A 130 1.68 -7.21 -0.54
N GLN A 131 2.49 -7.42 -1.58
CA GLN A 131 3.34 -8.61 -1.71
C GLN A 131 4.35 -8.70 -0.54
N ARG A 132 5.08 -7.62 -0.26
CA ARG A 132 6.02 -7.55 0.88
C ARG A 132 5.33 -7.79 2.22
N PHE A 133 4.10 -7.29 2.40
CA PHE A 133 3.32 -7.55 3.61
C PHE A 133 3.00 -9.04 3.78
N GLU A 134 2.54 -9.73 2.73
CA GLU A 134 2.29 -11.17 2.78
C GLU A 134 3.56 -12.01 2.98
N ASP A 135 4.71 -11.58 2.43
CA ASP A 135 6.00 -12.24 2.66
C ASP A 135 6.48 -12.06 4.13
N VAL A 136 6.32 -10.87 4.70
CA VAL A 136 6.60 -10.60 6.12
C VAL A 136 5.65 -11.38 7.02
N LYS A 137 4.36 -11.41 6.71
CA LYS A 137 3.32 -12.18 7.43
C LYS A 137 3.63 -13.67 7.44
N ARG A 138 4.00 -14.27 6.30
CA ARG A 138 4.47 -15.66 6.21
C ARG A 138 5.73 -15.91 7.05
N THR A 139 6.67 -14.96 7.07
CA THR A 139 7.89 -15.02 7.89
C THR A 139 7.60 -14.90 9.40
N VAL A 140 6.63 -14.08 9.79
CA VAL A 140 6.17 -14.00 11.18
C VAL A 140 5.47 -15.30 11.58
N GLN A 141 4.53 -15.81 10.78
CA GLN A 141 3.82 -17.06 11.06
C GLN A 141 4.76 -18.27 11.26
N SER A 142 5.82 -18.40 10.43
CA SER A 142 6.80 -19.48 10.59
C SER A 142 7.69 -19.37 11.84
N HIS A 143 7.80 -18.17 12.44
CA HIS A 143 8.47 -17.95 13.72
C HIS A 143 7.52 -17.93 14.93
N THR A 144 6.24 -17.63 14.72
CA THR A 144 5.18 -17.58 15.75
C THR A 144 4.62 -18.97 16.10
N ASN A 145 4.92 -20.01 15.33
CA ASN A 145 4.53 -21.40 15.60
C ASN A 145 5.70 -22.23 16.21
N PRO A 146 6.04 -22.07 17.51
CA PRO A 146 7.10 -22.87 18.14
C PRO A 146 6.76 -24.36 18.18
N ASP A 147 5.47 -24.72 18.20
CA ASP A 147 5.02 -26.11 18.25
C ASP A 147 5.29 -26.85 16.94
N GLN A 148 5.17 -26.17 15.78
CA GLN A 148 5.59 -26.75 14.49
C GLN A 148 7.12 -26.96 14.46
N LEU A 149 7.90 -26.07 15.08
CA LEU A 149 9.35 -26.25 15.24
C LEU A 149 9.70 -27.37 16.23
N ALA A 150 8.90 -27.58 17.28
CA ALA A 150 9.07 -28.69 18.22
C ALA A 150 8.73 -30.03 17.56
N ILE A 151 7.61 -30.11 16.84
CA ILE A 151 7.19 -31.30 16.06
C ILE A 151 8.22 -31.61 14.97
N ALA A 152 8.70 -30.62 14.21
CA ALA A 152 9.73 -30.81 13.19
C ALA A 152 11.10 -31.26 13.75
N ARG A 153 11.42 -30.93 15.01
CA ARG A 153 12.58 -31.46 15.73
C ARG A 153 12.37 -32.86 16.30
N GLY A 154 11.12 -33.23 16.58
CA GLY A 154 10.72 -34.55 17.08
C GLY A 154 10.45 -35.59 15.99
N GLN A 155 10.28 -35.16 14.72
CA GLN A 155 10.16 -36.10 13.60
C GLN A 155 11.48 -36.84 13.34
N PRO A 156 11.42 -38.12 12.92
CA PRO A 156 12.60 -38.85 12.48
C PRO A 156 13.22 -38.14 11.26
N LEU A 157 14.55 -38.06 11.22
CA LEU A 157 15.31 -37.41 10.15
C LEU A 157 14.85 -37.91 8.78
N ASN A 158 14.62 -36.98 7.85
CA ASN A 158 14.27 -37.31 6.47
C ASN A 158 15.38 -38.19 5.84
N ALA A 159 15.05 -39.07 4.88
CA ALA A 159 15.99 -40.03 4.30
C ALA A 159 17.27 -39.36 3.75
N GLU A 160 17.15 -38.16 3.20
CA GLU A 160 18.28 -37.33 2.76
C GLU A 160 19.16 -36.89 3.94
N GLN A 161 18.56 -36.39 5.04
CA GLN A 161 19.25 -35.96 6.26
C GLN A 161 19.90 -37.14 6.99
N ALA A 162 19.26 -38.31 6.99
CA ALA A 162 19.83 -39.54 7.53
C ALA A 162 21.07 -39.99 6.72
N THR A 163 21.00 -39.88 5.39
CA THR A 163 22.16 -40.12 4.49
C THR A 163 23.29 -39.13 4.76
N GLN A 164 22.99 -37.83 4.84
CA GLN A 164 23.97 -36.80 5.19
C GLN A 164 24.61 -37.04 6.57
N GLN A 165 23.84 -37.47 7.58
CA GLN A 165 24.37 -37.83 8.90
C GLN A 165 25.26 -39.08 8.86
N HIS A 166 24.91 -40.08 8.03
CA HIS A 166 25.73 -41.27 7.82
C HIS A 166 27.06 -40.92 7.15
N ASP A 167 27.04 -40.12 6.09
CA ASP A 167 28.24 -39.68 5.38
C ASP A 167 29.15 -38.82 6.28
N LEU A 168 28.58 -37.90 7.06
CA LEU A 168 29.33 -37.11 8.04
C LEU A 168 29.99 -37.99 9.12
N ARG A 169 29.31 -39.03 9.60
CA ARG A 169 29.90 -40.01 10.54
C ARG A 169 31.04 -40.80 9.87
N ARG A 170 30.83 -41.30 8.66
CA ARG A 170 31.84 -42.03 7.88
C ARG A 170 33.09 -41.18 7.66
N ASP A 171 32.91 -39.92 7.32
CA ASP A 171 34.02 -39.03 6.95
C ASP A 171 34.73 -38.46 8.20
N TYR A 172 34.02 -38.31 9.33
CA TYR A 172 34.65 -38.14 10.65
C TYR A 172 35.52 -39.35 11.04
N LEU A 173 35.04 -40.59 10.83
CA LEU A 173 35.83 -41.80 11.12
C LEU A 173 37.07 -41.93 10.22
N LYS A 174 36.98 -41.54 8.94
CA LYS A 174 38.15 -41.41 8.06
C LYS A 174 39.17 -40.40 8.60
N PHE A 175 38.70 -39.22 9.01
CA PHE A 175 39.56 -38.19 9.59
C PHE A 175 40.23 -38.67 10.88
N GLN A 176 39.49 -39.33 11.77
CA GLN A 176 40.04 -39.90 13.01
C GLN A 176 41.12 -40.97 12.72
N LYS A 177 40.92 -41.82 11.70
CA LYS A 177 41.94 -42.81 11.28
C LYS A 177 43.21 -42.15 10.73
N LEU A 178 43.07 -41.17 9.84
CA LEU A 178 44.19 -40.40 9.30
C LEU A 178 44.94 -39.63 10.40
N LEU A 179 44.23 -39.15 11.43
CA LEU A 179 44.82 -38.50 12.59
C LEU A 179 45.64 -39.49 13.42
N SER A 180 45.14 -40.69 13.70
CA SER A 180 45.94 -41.72 14.38
C SER A 180 47.17 -42.17 13.55
N GLU A 181 47.05 -42.29 12.23
CA GLU A 181 48.19 -42.62 11.36
C GLU A 181 49.25 -41.50 11.35
N ALA A 182 48.82 -40.24 11.42
CA ALA A 182 49.72 -39.10 11.56
C ALA A 182 50.38 -39.01 12.95
N GLU A 183 49.65 -39.35 14.03
CA GLU A 183 50.21 -39.45 15.37
C GLU A 183 51.23 -40.59 15.48
N GLU A 184 50.93 -41.77 14.95
CA GLU A 184 51.87 -42.90 14.85
C GLU A 184 53.11 -42.50 14.05
N GLY A 185 52.94 -41.91 12.86
CA GLY A 185 54.04 -41.37 12.06
C GLY A 185 54.90 -40.34 12.80
N LEU A 186 54.29 -39.46 13.59
CA LEU A 186 54.98 -38.50 14.44
C LEU A 186 55.78 -39.18 15.57
N THR A 187 55.26 -40.26 16.18
CA THR A 187 56.01 -41.04 17.17
C THR A 187 57.22 -41.75 16.56
N VAL A 188 57.07 -42.34 15.36
CA VAL A 188 58.18 -42.98 14.62
C VAL A 188 59.23 -41.94 14.20
N LEU A 189 58.81 -40.75 13.75
CA LEU A 189 59.72 -39.65 13.43
C LEU A 189 60.51 -39.20 14.68
N ARG A 190 59.83 -39.01 15.81
CA ARG A 190 60.47 -38.66 17.10
C ARG A 190 61.45 -39.75 17.56
N ALA A 191 61.08 -41.02 17.44
CA ALA A 191 61.97 -42.13 17.75
C ALA A 191 63.21 -42.15 16.84
N ARG A 192 63.05 -41.91 15.54
CA ARG A 192 64.18 -41.78 14.59
C ARG A 192 65.09 -40.61 14.94
N ILE A 193 64.55 -39.42 15.23
CA ILE A 193 65.32 -38.24 15.64
C ILE A 193 66.13 -38.53 16.92
N VAL A 194 65.51 -39.12 17.94
CA VAL A 194 66.21 -39.52 19.18
C VAL A 194 67.32 -40.55 18.88
N SER A 195 67.08 -41.52 17.98
CA SER A 195 68.10 -42.48 17.58
C SER A 195 69.27 -41.85 16.82
N GLN A 196 69.03 -40.90 15.90
CA GLN A 196 70.10 -40.14 15.23
C GLN A 196 70.91 -39.31 16.23
N ASN A 197 70.25 -38.64 17.19
CA ASN A 197 70.94 -37.90 18.25
C ASN A 197 71.75 -38.80 19.21
N SER A 198 71.54 -40.13 19.21
CA SER A 198 72.37 -41.08 19.97
C SER A 198 73.61 -41.58 19.21
N GLY A 199 73.76 -41.20 17.93
CA GLY A 199 74.91 -41.58 17.09
C GLY A 199 76.19 -40.77 17.30
N GLY A 200 76.19 -39.80 18.22
CA GLY A 200 77.35 -38.94 18.53
C GLY A 200 77.61 -38.85 20.05
N ASN A 201 78.86 -39.00 20.46
CA ASN A 201 79.26 -39.06 21.87
C ASN A 201 79.05 -37.73 22.62
N ALA A 202 78.02 -37.65 23.47
CA ALA A 202 77.96 -36.70 24.59
C ALA A 202 77.08 -37.23 25.74
N LYS A 203 77.60 -37.27 26.97
CA LYS A 203 76.86 -37.67 28.18
C LYS A 203 76.21 -36.45 28.85
N THR A 204 74.92 -36.18 28.62
CA THR A 204 74.15 -35.25 29.47
C THR A 204 72.64 -35.54 29.49
N ALA A 205 72.07 -35.47 30.70
CA ALA A 205 70.67 -35.16 31.03
C ALA A 205 69.55 -35.83 30.19
N ALA A 206 68.86 -36.82 30.78
CA ALA A 206 67.54 -37.23 30.32
C ALA A 206 66.48 -36.16 30.68
N PRO A 207 65.72 -35.61 29.71
CA PRO A 207 64.65 -34.66 29.98
C PRO A 207 63.36 -35.39 30.37
N THR A 208 63.19 -35.68 31.66
CA THR A 208 61.87 -36.02 32.22
C THR A 208 60.91 -34.86 31.98
N MET A 209 59.86 -35.02 31.16
CA MET A 209 58.62 -34.25 31.30
C MET A 209 57.41 -34.84 30.53
N ARG A 210 56.32 -35.00 31.29
CA ARG A 210 54.90 -35.00 30.86
C ARG A 210 54.48 -35.90 29.68
N LYS A 211 54.04 -37.12 30.04
CA LYS A 211 52.90 -37.77 29.36
C LYS A 211 51.66 -36.85 29.45
N LEU A 212 51.31 -36.17 28.36
CA LEU A 212 50.02 -35.52 28.19
C LEU A 212 48.92 -36.59 27.97
N ARG A 213 48.39 -37.12 29.07
CA ARG A 213 47.16 -37.93 29.05
C ARG A 213 45.96 -37.00 28.80
N PHE A 214 45.41 -37.03 27.58
CA PHE A 214 44.03 -36.56 27.35
C PHE A 214 43.04 -37.65 27.79
N SER A 215 42.90 -37.82 29.11
CA SER A 215 41.93 -38.75 29.69
C SER A 215 40.51 -38.15 29.68
N THR A 216 39.67 -38.72 28.84
CA THR A 216 38.20 -38.63 28.80
C THR A 216 37.54 -38.30 30.15
N THR A 217 36.83 -37.18 30.24
CA THR A 217 35.95 -36.85 31.38
C THR A 217 34.58 -37.51 31.24
N SER A 218 34.56 -38.85 31.24
CA SER A 218 33.31 -39.61 31.39
C SER A 218 32.85 -39.50 32.84
N ARG A 219 31.83 -38.67 33.12
CA ARG A 219 31.22 -38.61 34.46
C ARG A 219 30.25 -39.78 34.63
N GLU A 220 30.33 -40.43 35.79
CA GLU A 220 29.51 -41.57 36.15
C GLU A 220 28.08 -41.14 36.51
N SER A 221 27.09 -41.90 36.04
CA SER A 221 25.77 -42.00 36.68
C SER A 221 25.01 -43.24 36.20
N SER A 222 25.38 -44.42 36.74
CA SER A 222 24.54 -45.62 36.71
C SER A 222 23.81 -45.76 38.04
N PRO A 223 22.57 -46.24 38.03
CA PRO A 223 22.35 -47.54 38.68
C PRO A 223 21.67 -48.55 37.75
N ALA A 224 21.75 -49.83 38.11
CA ALA A 224 21.27 -50.95 37.30
C ALA A 224 19.77 -51.22 37.45
N LEU A 225 19.19 -52.03 36.54
CA LEU A 225 18.68 -53.38 36.87
C LEU A 225 18.08 -54.14 35.68
N LYS A 226 18.24 -55.48 35.73
CA LYS A 226 17.41 -56.55 35.10
C LYS A 226 17.33 -56.65 33.57
N THR A 227 18.07 -57.65 33.05
CA THR A 227 17.61 -58.49 31.92
C THR A 227 16.44 -59.39 32.35
N PRO A 228 15.75 -60.04 31.39
CA PRO A 228 15.81 -61.51 31.36
C PRO A 228 16.06 -62.12 29.97
N GLN A 229 16.18 -63.45 29.94
CA GLN A 229 16.59 -64.27 28.79
C GLN A 229 15.41 -64.77 27.93
N LYS A 230 15.75 -65.30 26.73
CA LYS A 230 15.29 -66.54 26.04
C LYS A 230 13.88 -67.10 26.42
N ASN A 231 13.09 -67.67 25.50
CA ASN A 231 13.52 -68.54 24.39
C ASN A 231 12.37 -68.81 23.39
N THR A 232 12.70 -69.35 22.21
CA THR A 232 11.78 -70.04 21.25
C THR A 232 10.61 -69.21 20.67
N ASN A 233 10.08 -69.49 19.47
CA ASN A 233 10.27 -70.64 18.58
C ASN A 233 10.46 -70.23 17.11
N ARG A 234 11.00 -71.14 16.29
CA ARG A 234 11.01 -71.00 14.82
C ARG A 234 9.66 -71.45 14.25
N LEU A 235 9.19 -70.80 13.18
CA LEU A 235 8.98 -71.45 11.89
C LEU A 235 8.93 -70.41 10.76
N SER A 236 8.90 -70.85 9.50
CA SER A 236 9.17 -70.03 8.31
C SER A 236 8.14 -70.24 7.20
N MET A 237 8.26 -69.38 6.17
CA MET A 237 7.77 -69.51 4.77
C MET A 237 6.51 -68.73 4.37
N ARG A 238 6.68 -68.02 3.25
CA ARG A 238 5.68 -67.65 2.22
C ARG A 238 4.56 -66.65 2.62
N VAL A 239 3.90 -65.95 1.69
CA VAL A 239 4.27 -65.29 0.41
C VAL A 239 2.99 -64.57 -0.08
N ASN A 240 3.13 -63.51 -0.91
CA ASN A 240 2.05 -62.80 -1.63
C ASN A 240 1.05 -61.92 -0.83
N THR A 241 0.99 -60.65 -1.25
CA THR A 241 -0.19 -59.75 -1.32
C THR A 241 -1.24 -60.27 -2.33
N PRO A 242 -2.45 -59.66 -2.51
CA PRO A 242 -3.00 -58.42 -1.92
C PRO A 242 -4.46 -58.50 -1.41
N GLY A 243 -4.96 -57.37 -0.87
CA GLY A 243 -6.35 -56.94 -1.10
C GLY A 243 -7.32 -56.96 0.10
N THR A 244 -8.36 -56.11 0.02
CA THR A 244 -9.68 -56.15 0.71
C THR A 244 -9.74 -56.52 2.20
N SER A 245 -10.40 -55.82 3.13
CA SER A 245 -11.17 -54.56 3.26
C SER A 245 -12.13 -54.77 4.46
N SER A 246 -12.78 -53.71 4.98
CA SER A 246 -13.91 -53.75 5.97
C SER A 246 -13.54 -53.97 7.45
N THR A 247 -14.18 -53.36 8.47
CA THR A 247 -15.02 -52.13 8.63
C THR A 247 -15.15 -51.79 10.13
N SER A 248 -15.54 -50.55 10.48
CA SER A 248 -16.08 -50.10 11.79
C SER A 248 -15.05 -49.83 12.91
N ARG A 249 -15.16 -48.79 13.76
CA ARG A 249 -16.15 -47.69 13.92
C ARG A 249 -15.38 -46.35 14.01
N MET A 250 -15.74 -45.24 13.37
CA MET A 250 -17.00 -44.46 13.32
C MET A 250 -17.32 -43.63 14.58
N PHE A 251 -17.12 -42.30 14.48
CA PHE A 251 -17.96 -41.19 14.97
C PHE A 251 -17.38 -39.87 14.39
N TYR A 252 -17.70 -39.49 13.14
CA TYR A 252 -18.87 -38.75 12.61
C TYR A 252 -18.78 -37.21 12.67
N THR A 253 -18.82 -36.60 11.48
CA THR A 253 -19.11 -35.18 11.17
C THR A 253 -20.63 -34.97 10.98
N PRO A 254 -21.10 -33.73 10.68
CA PRO A 254 -21.47 -33.40 9.29
C PRO A 254 -20.78 -32.11 8.78
N GLU A 255 -20.42 -31.88 7.51
CA GLU A 255 -21.05 -32.19 6.19
C GLU A 255 -22.15 -31.17 5.82
N SER A 256 -22.26 -30.56 4.62
CA SER A 256 -21.45 -30.46 3.37
C SER A 256 -21.88 -29.15 2.61
N GLN A 257 -21.52 -28.74 1.38
CA GLN A 257 -20.86 -29.33 0.18
C GLN A 257 -19.72 -28.36 -0.30
N PHE A 258 -19.27 -28.16 -1.56
CA PHE A 258 -19.72 -28.52 -2.92
C PHE A 258 -18.52 -28.78 -3.88
N LYS A 259 -18.81 -29.03 -5.16
CA LYS A 259 -17.93 -29.57 -6.20
C LYS A 259 -17.32 -28.46 -7.09
N ASN A 260 -16.05 -28.59 -7.45
CA ASN A 260 -15.68 -28.80 -8.86
C ASN A 260 -14.20 -29.21 -9.01
N SER A 261 -13.89 -29.91 -10.10
CA SER A 261 -12.62 -30.61 -10.30
C SER A 261 -11.92 -30.18 -11.59
N THR A 262 -10.62 -29.88 -11.51
CA THR A 262 -9.73 -30.06 -12.66
C THR A 262 -8.30 -30.40 -12.22
N SER A 263 -7.82 -31.57 -12.64
CA SER A 263 -6.45 -32.02 -12.40
C SER A 263 -5.56 -31.67 -13.59
N ARG A 264 -4.34 -31.20 -13.33
CA ARG A 264 -3.19 -31.46 -14.20
C ARG A 264 -1.98 -31.85 -13.34
N ARG A 265 -1.18 -32.77 -13.89
CA ARG A 265 0.08 -33.28 -13.31
C ARG A 265 1.27 -32.48 -13.84
N LEU A 266 2.48 -32.99 -13.53
CA LEU A 266 3.80 -32.55 -13.99
C LEU A 266 4.32 -31.33 -13.20
N GLY A 267 5.62 -31.21 -12.96
CA GLY A 267 6.70 -32.13 -13.27
C GLY A 267 8.04 -31.51 -12.88
N GLY A 268 8.98 -32.29 -12.38
CA GLY A 268 10.27 -31.75 -11.94
C GLY A 268 11.19 -31.41 -13.11
N SER A 269 11.74 -30.21 -13.11
CA SER A 269 13.00 -29.90 -13.79
C SER A 269 13.78 -28.84 -13.02
N ALA A 270 15.05 -29.12 -12.76
CA ALA A 270 16.02 -28.09 -12.43
C ALA A 270 16.69 -27.67 -13.74
N PHE A 271 16.69 -26.37 -14.04
CA PHE A 271 17.55 -25.82 -15.09
C PHE A 271 18.19 -24.52 -14.60
N MET A 272 19.50 -24.44 -14.76
CA MET A 272 20.26 -23.20 -14.61
C MET A 272 20.26 -22.45 -15.94
N MET A 273 20.19 -21.12 -15.89
CA MET A 273 20.93 -20.28 -16.84
C MET A 273 21.50 -19.07 -16.11
N SER A 274 22.72 -18.70 -16.50
CA SER A 274 23.43 -17.51 -16.04
C SER A 274 23.33 -16.41 -17.09
N GLY A 275 23.38 -15.15 -16.64
CA GLY A 275 23.90 -14.05 -17.45
C GLY A 275 22.88 -13.18 -18.21
N SER A 276 22.40 -12.14 -17.54
CA SER A 276 22.52 -10.77 -18.06
C SER A 276 22.52 -9.78 -16.89
N GLY A 277 23.03 -8.57 -17.11
CA GLY A 277 23.39 -7.64 -16.02
C GLY A 277 22.22 -7.09 -15.21
N SER A 278 22.40 -7.02 -13.89
CA SER A 278 21.62 -6.14 -13.00
C SER A 278 22.58 -5.17 -12.32
N ILE A 279 22.30 -3.87 -12.44
CA ILE A 279 23.18 -2.78 -11.99
C ILE A 279 22.93 -2.39 -10.52
N TYR A 280 21.89 -2.94 -9.88
CA TYR A 280 21.57 -2.66 -8.47
C TYR A 280 22.11 -3.75 -7.54
N GLY A 281 22.98 -3.32 -6.61
CA GLY A 281 23.76 -4.20 -5.76
C GLY A 281 22.91 -5.15 -4.90
N SER A 282 23.33 -6.41 -4.85
CA SER A 282 22.75 -7.41 -3.95
C SER A 282 23.00 -7.03 -2.48
N PRO A 283 22.07 -7.35 -1.55
CA PRO A 283 22.30 -7.14 -0.12
C PRO A 283 23.54 -7.92 0.33
N SER A 284 24.57 -7.21 0.78
CA SER A 284 25.87 -7.79 1.14
C SER A 284 25.71 -8.97 2.10
N PRO A 285 26.42 -10.10 1.87
CA PRO A 285 26.37 -11.25 2.77
C PRO A 285 26.67 -10.83 4.21
N ARG A 286 25.84 -11.25 5.17
CA ARG A 286 26.03 -10.92 6.59
C ARG A 286 27.38 -11.46 7.07
N LYS A 287 28.41 -10.62 7.12
CA LYS A 287 29.71 -10.91 7.74
C LYS A 287 29.45 -11.55 9.11
N LYS A 288 29.99 -12.75 9.35
CA LYS A 288 29.97 -13.33 10.70
C LYS A 288 30.89 -12.50 11.61
N ILE A 289 30.63 -12.52 12.92
CA ILE A 289 31.28 -11.65 13.92
C ILE A 289 32.82 -11.77 13.93
N SER A 290 33.40 -12.85 13.40
CA SER A 290 34.84 -12.99 13.18
C SER A 290 35.43 -12.01 12.15
N GLY A 291 34.66 -11.58 11.14
CA GLY A 291 35.13 -10.81 9.97
C GLY A 291 35.06 -9.28 10.10
N TYR A 292 35.12 -8.77 11.33
CA TYR A 292 35.12 -7.33 11.65
C TYR A 292 36.35 -6.96 12.48
N SER A 293 36.87 -5.74 12.29
CA SER A 293 37.92 -5.13 13.12
C SER A 293 37.44 -4.96 14.58
N PRO A 294 38.35 -4.78 15.58
CA PRO A 294 37.94 -4.49 16.95
C PRO A 294 37.17 -3.16 17.06
N GLU A 295 37.47 -2.19 16.20
CA GLU A 295 36.80 -0.88 16.15
C GLU A 295 35.41 -1.01 15.52
N GLU A 296 35.28 -1.67 14.37
CA GLU A 296 33.98 -1.99 13.73
C GLU A 296 33.06 -2.74 14.71
N LYS A 297 33.61 -3.65 15.53
CA LYS A 297 32.86 -4.36 16.59
C LYS A 297 32.36 -3.43 17.69
N SER A 298 33.18 -2.44 18.08
CA SER A 298 32.79 -1.43 19.06
C SER A 298 31.61 -0.61 18.54
N GLU A 299 31.74 -0.04 17.34
CA GLU A 299 30.69 0.75 16.68
C GLU A 299 29.38 -0.03 16.49
N LEU A 300 29.45 -1.28 16.04
CA LEU A 300 28.28 -2.15 15.89
C LEU A 300 27.61 -2.44 17.25
N SER A 301 28.41 -2.61 18.32
CA SER A 301 27.87 -2.81 19.67
C SER A 301 27.21 -1.53 20.23
N GLU A 302 27.78 -0.36 19.96
CA GLU A 302 27.19 0.92 20.32
C GLU A 302 25.91 1.21 19.53
N ALA A 303 25.91 0.98 18.22
CA ALA A 303 24.72 1.13 17.38
C ALA A 303 23.58 0.19 17.84
N ALA A 304 23.91 -1.04 18.25
CA ALA A 304 22.96 -1.97 18.83
C ALA A 304 22.44 -1.50 20.22
N ARG A 305 23.31 -0.95 21.07
CA ARG A 305 22.96 -0.36 22.37
C ARG A 305 22.04 0.85 22.20
N ARG A 306 22.42 1.84 21.39
CA ARG A 306 21.61 3.04 21.10
C ARG A 306 20.22 2.68 20.56
N LYS A 307 20.12 1.64 19.71
CA LYS A 307 18.83 1.09 19.22
C LYS A 307 18.01 0.41 20.33
N ARG A 308 18.63 -0.32 21.26
CA ARG A 308 17.95 -0.89 22.44
C ARG A 308 17.43 0.21 23.35
N ASP A 309 18.26 1.20 23.67
CA ASP A 309 17.92 2.31 24.56
C ASP A 309 16.76 3.15 23.98
N ALA A 310 16.77 3.40 22.66
CA ALA A 310 15.66 4.06 21.96
C ALA A 310 14.36 3.24 21.97
N ARG A 311 14.43 1.93 21.71
CA ARG A 311 13.28 1.01 21.80
C ARG A 311 12.68 0.99 23.20
N ASP A 312 13.53 0.97 24.24
CA ASP A 312 13.06 0.84 25.62
C ASP A 312 12.51 2.16 26.16
N LYS A 313 13.05 3.32 25.72
CA LYS A 313 12.40 4.63 25.88
C LYS A 313 11.02 4.68 25.20
N LEU A 314 10.91 4.22 23.95
CA LEU A 314 9.63 4.15 23.23
C LEU A 314 8.63 3.23 23.95
N ARG A 315 9.09 2.10 24.50
CA ARG A 315 8.24 1.17 25.26
C ARG A 315 7.74 1.77 26.58
N ILE A 316 8.52 2.65 27.21
CA ILE A 316 8.08 3.44 28.38
C ILE A 316 7.05 4.48 27.93
N ALA A 317 7.32 5.24 26.86
CA ALA A 317 6.41 6.25 26.34
C ALA A 317 5.04 5.67 25.90
N VAL A 318 5.02 4.51 25.25
CA VAL A 318 3.78 3.80 24.87
C VAL A 318 3.02 3.29 26.11
N LYS A 319 3.73 2.88 27.18
CA LYS A 319 3.09 2.53 28.46
C LYS A 319 2.48 3.73 29.16
N SER A 320 3.12 4.90 29.13
CA SER A 320 2.64 6.11 29.82
C SER A 320 1.56 6.88 29.04
N ALA A 321 1.60 6.86 27.70
CA ALA A 321 0.60 7.51 26.85
C ALA A 321 -0.67 6.68 26.66
N GLY A 322 -0.58 5.36 26.84
CA GLY A 322 -1.64 4.40 26.51
C GLY A 322 -1.78 4.16 25.00
N VAL A 323 -2.28 2.99 24.62
CA VAL A 323 -2.52 2.67 23.20
C VAL A 323 -3.89 3.24 22.79
N LYS A 324 -3.90 4.46 22.27
CA LYS A 324 -5.10 5.05 21.65
C LYS A 324 -5.41 4.38 20.30
N VAL A 325 -6.08 3.24 20.34
CA VAL A 325 -6.76 2.67 19.17
C VAL A 325 -7.93 3.59 18.84
N ARG A 326 -7.95 4.19 17.63
CA ARG A 326 -9.20 4.70 17.06
C ARG A 326 -9.93 3.50 16.46
N PRO A 327 -11.21 3.23 16.81
CA PRO A 327 -12.01 2.33 16.01
C PRO A 327 -12.17 2.93 14.61
N VAL A 328 -12.15 2.09 13.58
CA VAL A 328 -12.65 2.47 12.25
C VAL A 328 -14.17 2.49 12.36
N GLN A 329 -14.80 3.53 11.83
CA GLN A 329 -16.25 3.58 11.66
C GLN A 329 -16.57 2.93 10.32
N ASP A 330 -17.21 1.76 10.35
CA ASP A 330 -17.79 1.12 9.17
C ASP A 330 -19.10 1.85 8.83
N ASP A 331 -18.99 3.02 8.20
CA ASP A 331 -20.12 3.69 7.57
C ASP A 331 -20.49 2.85 6.32
N GLY A 332 -21.66 2.21 6.38
CA GLY A 332 -22.09 1.19 5.42
C GLY A 332 -22.42 1.72 4.02
N TRP A 333 -22.27 0.83 3.04
CA TRP A 333 -22.70 0.99 1.63
C TRP A 333 -24.16 0.57 1.43
#